data_AF-A0A7S3V291-F1
#
_entry.id   AF-A0A7S3V291-F1
#
_cell.length_a   1.000
_cell.length_b   1.000
_cell.length_c   1.000
_cell.angle_alpha   90.00
_cell.angle_beta   90.00
_cell.angle_gamma   90.00
#
_symmetry.space_group_name_H-M   'P 1'
#
loop_
_entity.id
_entity.type
_entity.pdbx_description
1 polymer ?
#
loop_
_entity_poly.entity_id
_entity_poly.type
_entity_poly.pdbx_seq_one_letter_code
_entity_poly.pdbx_strand_id
1 'polypeptide(L)'
;MKWYVHLLAAAFLVFATMGDDALYLVVYLTSSRFSRRLRLWNGFIFCAVLQSTVWLSYGAVLLFGKTLSTSDIEPTKKRLASIAAGIGWLLSFFLFLKWCRKRIRKRIRSHDAYAAAFNPVEAVSTDIDTRACLKRNGDYYKTVHSDPDALNISNANYGTLNGDSELGANTVKANESTDLERNGGIILKRHEGENEPENFFEVTSTVLVLAILGALDELCYFPSLLMSETFDVIELSLGALLASIAMVSVLTFALPRVQPLLQFLDSIPLFIIVCTMSIVMTIDAVKANSN
;
A
#
# COMPACT_ATOMS: atom_id res chain seq x y z
N MET A 1 38.63 -1.24 -17.98
CA MET A 1 38.43 -1.78 -16.61
C MET A 1 38.00 -0.73 -15.57
N LYS A 2 38.18 0.59 -15.75
CA LYS A 2 37.74 1.56 -14.72
C LYS A 2 36.22 1.81 -14.68
N TRP A 3 35.56 1.75 -15.83
CA TRP A 3 34.12 2.05 -15.97
C TRP A 3 33.19 1.17 -15.13
N TYR A 4 33.48 -0.14 -14.99
CA TYR A 4 32.65 -1.02 -14.17
C TYR A 4 32.74 -0.72 -12.67
N VAL A 5 33.88 -0.16 -12.21
CA VAL A 5 34.05 0.21 -10.79
C VAL A 5 33.17 1.41 -10.47
N HIS A 6 33.12 2.40 -11.37
CA HIS A 6 32.28 3.58 -11.23
C HIS A 6 30.80 3.21 -11.29
N LEU A 7 30.42 2.34 -12.24
CA LEU A 7 29.07 1.82 -12.33
C LEU A 7 28.63 1.07 -11.06
N LEU A 8 29.51 0.21 -10.51
CA LEU A 8 29.22 -0.53 -9.28
C LEU A 8 29.13 0.42 -8.07
N ALA A 9 30.00 1.42 -8.01
CA ALA A 9 29.97 2.44 -6.96
C ALA A 9 28.68 3.26 -7.02
N ALA A 10 28.26 3.72 -8.21
CA ALA A 10 26.99 4.41 -8.41
C ALA A 10 25.80 3.52 -8.02
N ALA A 11 25.80 2.25 -8.45
CA ALA A 11 24.75 1.30 -8.09
C ALA A 11 24.68 1.06 -6.57
N PHE A 12 25.83 0.87 -5.90
CA PHE A 12 25.88 0.66 -4.45
C PHE A 12 25.44 1.91 -3.68
N LEU A 13 25.86 3.08 -4.14
CA LEU A 13 25.51 4.36 -3.55
C LEU A 13 24.00 4.59 -3.61
N VAL A 14 23.41 4.47 -4.81
CA VAL A 14 21.95 4.58 -4.99
C VAL A 14 21.21 3.49 -4.22
N PHE A 15 21.74 2.26 -4.18
CA PHE A 15 21.11 1.19 -3.39
C PHE A 15 21.12 1.51 -1.88
N ALA A 16 22.20 2.12 -1.39
CA ALA A 16 22.33 2.47 0.02
C ALA A 16 21.43 3.64 0.42
N THR A 17 21.31 4.66 -0.44
CA THR A 17 20.41 5.80 -0.22
C THR A 17 18.95 5.40 -0.35
N MET A 18 18.60 4.51 -1.28
CA MET A 18 17.22 4.02 -1.43
C MET A 18 16.80 2.95 -0.41
N GLY A 19 17.70 2.55 0.49
CA GLY A 19 17.48 1.47 1.46
C GLY A 19 16.24 1.68 2.33
N ASP A 20 16.10 2.88 2.87
CA ASP A 20 15.01 3.29 3.73
C ASP A 20 13.71 3.57 2.95
N ASP A 21 13.81 4.11 1.74
CA ASP A 21 12.67 4.32 0.85
C ASP A 21 11.98 3.02 0.42
N ALA A 22 12.80 2.03 0.09
CA ALA A 22 12.34 0.72 -0.31
C ALA A 22 11.56 0.02 0.80
N LEU A 23 11.86 0.36 2.06
CA LEU A 23 11.18 -0.16 3.25
C LEU A 23 9.67 0.12 3.20
N TYR A 24 9.26 1.28 2.65
CA TYR A 24 7.84 1.61 2.47
C TYR A 24 7.18 0.80 1.37
N LEU A 25 7.94 0.49 0.31
CA LEU A 25 7.46 -0.32 -0.80
C LEU A 25 7.18 -1.77 -0.34
N VAL A 26 7.87 -2.24 0.70
CA VAL A 26 7.70 -3.59 1.25
C VAL A 26 6.26 -3.87 1.62
N VAL A 27 5.60 -2.97 2.35
CA VAL A 27 4.22 -3.18 2.84
C VAL A 27 3.27 -3.47 1.67
N TYR A 28 3.53 -2.86 0.51
CA TYR A 28 2.73 -3.05 -0.70
C TYR A 28 3.17 -4.25 -1.55
N LEU A 29 4.46 -4.60 -1.54
CA LEU A 29 4.99 -5.71 -2.32
C LEU A 29 4.85 -7.06 -1.62
N THR A 30 4.76 -7.11 -0.29
CA THR A 30 4.71 -8.37 0.47
C THR A 30 3.30 -8.76 0.88
N SER A 31 2.32 -7.86 0.76
CA SER A 31 0.93 -8.17 1.07
C SER A 31 0.44 -9.35 0.21
N SER A 32 0.07 -10.45 0.88
CA SER A 32 -0.43 -11.69 0.25
C SER A 32 -1.74 -11.47 -0.51
N ARG A 33 -2.43 -10.36 -0.26
CA ARG A 33 -3.68 -9.99 -0.91
C ARG A 33 -3.51 -9.56 -2.36
N PHE A 34 -2.29 -9.23 -2.80
CA PHE A 34 -2.06 -8.73 -4.14
C PHE A 34 -1.56 -9.81 -5.11
N SER A 35 -2.12 -9.79 -6.32
CA SER A 35 -1.68 -10.66 -7.42
C SER A 35 -0.20 -10.42 -7.74
N ARG A 36 0.50 -11.46 -8.22
CA ARG A 36 1.92 -11.34 -8.62
C ARG A 36 2.13 -10.25 -9.67
N ARG A 37 1.17 -10.08 -10.58
CA ARG A 37 1.22 -9.03 -11.63
C ARG A 37 1.20 -7.63 -11.05
N LEU A 38 0.33 -7.36 -10.07
CA LEU A 38 0.27 -6.06 -9.41
C LEU A 38 1.56 -5.75 -8.64
N ARG A 39 2.18 -6.75 -8.00
CA ARG A 39 3.47 -6.57 -7.33
C ARG A 39 4.58 -6.18 -8.30
N LEU A 40 4.68 -6.88 -9.44
CA LEU A 40 5.64 -6.53 -10.49
C LEU A 40 5.35 -5.14 -11.08
N TRP A 41 4.09 -4.78 -11.27
CA TRP A 41 3.69 -3.47 -11.77
C TRP A 41 4.09 -2.35 -10.80
N ASN A 42 3.88 -2.55 -9.50
CA ASN A 42 4.31 -1.60 -8.47
C ASN A 42 5.85 -1.46 -8.44
N GLY A 43 6.58 -2.56 -8.59
CA GLY A 43 8.04 -2.53 -8.73
C GLY A 43 8.49 -1.77 -9.98
N PHE A 44 7.80 -1.95 -11.11
CA PHE A 44 8.07 -1.21 -12.35
C PHE A 44 7.83 0.30 -12.18
N ILE A 45 6.72 0.70 -11.54
CA ILE A 45 6.44 2.11 -11.24
C ILE A 45 7.56 2.71 -10.40
N PHE A 46 8.02 2.00 -9.37
CA PHE A 46 9.13 2.45 -8.54
C PHE A 46 10.42 2.67 -9.37
N CYS A 47 10.79 1.71 -10.22
CA CYS A 47 11.94 1.86 -11.12
C CYS A 47 11.78 3.06 -12.07
N ALA A 48 10.57 3.26 -12.61
CA ALA A 48 10.27 4.37 -13.53
C ALA A 48 10.37 5.73 -12.84
N VAL A 49 9.89 5.85 -11.60
CA VAL A 49 10.02 7.07 -10.79
C VAL A 49 11.49 7.38 -10.54
N LEU A 50 12.28 6.39 -10.11
CA LEU A 50 13.70 6.59 -9.87
C LEU A 50 14.47 7.05 -11.12
N GLN A 51 14.20 6.40 -12.26
CA GLN A 51 14.81 6.82 -13.53
C GLN A 51 14.41 8.25 -13.90
N SER A 52 13.12 8.58 -13.72
CA SER A 52 12.63 9.95 -13.97
C SER A 52 13.36 10.97 -13.09
N THR A 53 13.68 10.62 -11.85
CA THR A 53 14.46 11.48 -10.94
C THR A 53 15.89 11.73 -11.42
N VAL A 54 16.59 10.70 -11.94
CA VAL A 54 17.92 10.89 -12.54
C VAL A 54 17.88 11.87 -13.71
N TRP A 55 16.94 11.66 -14.64
CA TRP A 55 16.80 12.52 -15.83
C TRP A 55 16.33 13.93 -15.50
N LEU A 56 15.43 14.07 -14.51
CA LEU A 56 14.98 15.37 -14.02
C LEU A 56 16.14 16.13 -13.36
N SER A 57 16.96 15.45 -12.57
CA SER A 57 18.16 16.01 -11.95
C SER A 57 19.17 16.48 -12.99
N TYR A 58 19.41 15.67 -14.03
CA TYR A 58 20.25 16.06 -15.16
C TYR A 58 19.69 17.28 -15.91
N GLY A 59 18.39 17.29 -16.19
CA GLY A 59 17.71 18.44 -16.79
C GLY A 59 17.86 19.72 -15.96
N ALA A 60 17.73 19.60 -14.64
CA ALA A 60 17.96 20.71 -13.72
C ALA A 60 19.42 21.21 -13.81
N VAL A 61 20.41 20.30 -13.78
CA VAL A 61 21.83 20.67 -13.94
C VAL A 61 22.09 21.35 -15.28
N LEU A 62 21.47 20.92 -16.38
CA LEU A 62 21.61 21.58 -17.68
C LEU A 62 20.99 22.98 -17.73
N LEU A 63 19.83 23.17 -17.10
CA LEU A 63 19.13 24.46 -17.06
C LEU A 63 19.85 25.46 -16.15
N PHE A 64 20.25 25.02 -14.96
CA PHE A 64 20.89 25.88 -13.97
C PHE A 64 22.41 26.01 -14.19
N GLY A 65 23.08 24.97 -14.66
CA GLY A 65 24.53 24.99 -14.91
C GLY A 65 24.94 26.01 -15.98
N LYS A 66 24.08 26.30 -16.97
CA LYS A 66 24.35 27.36 -17.95
C LYS A 66 24.20 28.78 -17.40
N THR A 67 23.46 28.95 -16.31
CA THR A 67 23.17 30.26 -15.71
C THR A 67 24.05 30.57 -14.50
N LEU A 68 24.76 29.56 -13.97
CA LEU A 68 25.55 29.69 -12.76
C LEU A 68 27.02 29.87 -13.09
N SER A 69 27.50 31.10 -12.91
CA SER A 69 28.94 31.36 -12.76
C SER A 69 29.46 30.61 -11.53
N THR A 70 30.70 30.13 -11.57
CA THR A 70 31.30 29.32 -10.48
C THR A 70 31.32 30.01 -9.12
N SER A 71 31.11 31.34 -9.06
CA SER A 71 30.94 32.11 -7.83
C SER A 71 29.60 31.88 -7.11
N ASP A 72 28.58 31.31 -7.78
CA ASP A 72 27.18 31.27 -7.29
C ASP A 72 26.70 29.87 -6.87
N ILE A 73 27.62 28.94 -6.62
CA ILE A 73 27.28 27.56 -6.25
C ILE A 73 26.56 27.51 -4.89
N GLU A 74 27.04 28.27 -3.91
CA GLU A 74 26.52 28.27 -2.54
C GLU A 74 25.06 28.79 -2.44
N PRO A 75 24.70 29.95 -3.00
CA PRO A 75 23.30 30.40 -2.97
C PRO A 75 22.36 29.46 -3.73
N THR A 76 22.85 28.77 -4.76
CA THR A 76 22.05 27.78 -5.51
C THR A 76 21.75 26.56 -4.68
N LYS A 77 22.73 26.03 -3.94
CA LYS A 77 22.51 24.94 -2.99
C LYS A 77 21.45 25.30 -1.96
N LYS A 78 21.52 26.51 -1.38
CA LYS A 78 20.51 27.00 -0.41
C LYS A 78 19.11 27.07 -1.04
N ARG A 79 19.00 27.56 -2.29
CA ARG A 79 17.71 27.60 -3.02
C ARG A 79 17.16 26.21 -3.30
N LEU A 80 17.99 25.29 -3.78
CA LEU A 80 17.58 23.92 -4.08
C LEU A 80 17.10 23.19 -2.82
N ALA A 81 17.85 23.33 -1.71
CA ALA A 81 17.45 22.79 -0.41
C ALA A 81 16.11 23.36 0.07
N SER A 82 15.87 24.66 -0.11
CA SER A 82 14.59 25.28 0.27
C SER A 82 13.41 24.79 -0.58
N ILE A 83 13.62 24.57 -1.89
CA ILE A 83 12.61 24.02 -2.80
C ILE A 83 12.30 22.58 -2.40
N ALA A 84 13.32 21.76 -2.15
CA ALA A 84 13.14 20.38 -1.71
C ALA A 84 12.36 20.30 -0.40
N ALA A 85 12.71 21.14 0.59
CA ALA A 85 11.98 21.22 1.86
C ALA A 85 10.51 21.63 1.64
N GLY A 86 10.25 22.61 0.77
CA GLY A 86 8.89 23.04 0.42
C GLY A 86 8.06 21.92 -0.21
N ILE A 87 8.65 21.16 -1.14
CA ILE A 87 8.00 20.00 -1.76
C ILE A 87 7.74 18.90 -0.71
N GLY A 88 8.68 18.64 0.20
CA GLY A 88 8.52 17.70 1.30
C GLY A 88 7.36 18.05 2.24
N TRP A 89 7.21 19.33 2.60
CA TRP A 89 6.08 19.82 3.40
C TRP A 89 4.74 19.68 2.67
N LEU A 90 4.69 20.02 1.38
CA LEU A 90 3.48 19.87 0.56
C LEU A 90 3.03 18.40 0.48
N LEU A 91 3.97 17.48 0.28
CA LEU A 91 3.67 16.04 0.24
C LEU A 91 3.27 15.50 1.60
N SER A 92 3.93 15.92 2.68
CA SER A 92 3.53 15.60 4.05
C SER A 92 2.10 16.02 4.34
N PHE A 93 1.75 17.25 3.96
CA PHE A 93 0.41 17.80 4.12
C PHE A 93 -0.62 17.03 3.30
N PHE A 94 -0.29 16.69 2.05
CA PHE A 94 -1.17 15.89 1.19
C PHE A 94 -1.41 14.49 1.76
N LEU A 95 -0.37 13.80 2.24
CA LEU A 95 -0.48 12.50 2.89
C LEU A 95 -1.29 12.57 4.17
N PHE A 96 -1.11 13.62 4.97
CA PHE A 96 -1.90 13.89 6.16
C PHE A 96 -3.38 14.07 5.83
N LEU A 97 -3.72 14.87 4.81
CA LEU A 97 -5.11 15.04 4.36
C LEU A 97 -5.72 13.71 3.89
N LYS A 98 -4.96 12.89 3.14
CA LYS A 98 -5.40 11.56 2.70
C LYS A 98 -5.66 10.64 3.90
N TRP A 99 -4.78 10.64 4.89
CA TRP A 99 -4.94 9.88 6.13
C TRP A 99 -6.16 10.34 6.93
N CYS A 100 -6.35 11.66 7.10
CA CYS A 100 -7.51 12.23 7.76
C CYS A 100 -8.82 11.80 7.08
N ARG A 101 -8.89 11.91 5.74
CA ARG A 101 -10.05 11.45 4.95
C ARG A 101 -10.30 9.95 5.15
N LYS A 102 -9.26 9.12 5.18
CA LYS A 102 -9.39 7.67 5.43
C LYS A 102 -9.93 7.39 6.83
N ARG A 103 -9.46 8.11 7.85
CA ARG A 103 -9.92 7.95 9.24
C ARG A 103 -11.37 8.40 9.43
N ILE A 104 -11.76 9.51 8.79
CA ILE A 104 -13.16 9.99 8.79
C ILE A 104 -14.07 8.92 8.16
N ARG A 105 -13.71 8.39 6.98
CA ARG A 105 -14.48 7.30 6.33
C ARG A 105 -14.63 6.07 7.23
N LYS A 106 -13.59 5.67 7.96
CA LYS A 106 -13.68 4.55 8.91
C LYS A 106 -14.64 4.84 10.07
N ARG A 107 -14.62 6.05 10.62
CA ARG A 107 -15.54 6.46 11.72
C ARG A 107 -17.00 6.49 11.27
N ILE A 108 -17.27 6.99 10.07
CA ILE A 108 -18.63 7.00 9.50
C ILE A 108 -19.13 5.56 9.35
N ARG A 109 -18.35 4.67 8.73
CA ARG A 109 -18.74 3.25 8.59
C ARG A 109 -18.96 2.54 9.93
N SER A 110 -18.16 2.83 10.96
CA SER A 110 -18.41 2.27 12.28
C SER A 110 -19.73 2.78 12.86
N HIS A 111 -20.02 4.07 12.68
CA HIS A 111 -21.27 4.66 13.18
C HIS A 111 -22.49 4.09 12.45
N ASP A 112 -22.41 3.90 11.13
CA ASP A 112 -23.47 3.26 10.34
C ASP A 112 -23.67 1.80 10.75
N ALA A 113 -22.59 1.06 11.04
CA ALA A 113 -22.67 -0.31 11.54
C ALA A 113 -23.30 -0.40 12.95
N TYR A 114 -22.97 0.55 13.84
CA TYR A 114 -23.62 0.64 15.15
C TYR A 114 -25.10 1.03 15.05
N ALA A 115 -25.44 1.97 14.16
CA ALA A 115 -26.82 2.38 13.91
C ALA A 115 -27.66 1.22 13.34
N ALA A 116 -27.11 0.45 12.39
CA ALA A 116 -27.76 -0.74 11.84
C ALA A 116 -27.96 -1.84 12.89
N ALA A 117 -27.05 -1.98 13.85
CA ALA A 117 -27.18 -2.97 14.93
C ALA A 117 -28.26 -2.59 15.96
N PHE A 118 -28.52 -1.29 16.16
CA PHE A 118 -29.47 -0.81 17.17
C PHE A 118 -30.93 -0.71 16.69
N ASN A 119 -31.17 -0.58 15.37
CA ASN A 119 -32.50 -0.56 14.78
C ASN A 119 -32.76 -1.75 13.83
N PRO A 120 -32.80 -3.00 14.34
CA PRO A 120 -33.06 -4.17 13.49
C PRO A 120 -34.49 -4.20 12.93
N VAL A 121 -35.43 -3.48 13.54
CA VAL A 121 -36.86 -3.51 13.21
C VAL A 121 -37.18 -2.70 11.94
N GLU A 122 -36.43 -1.64 11.62
CA GLU A 122 -36.65 -0.86 10.39
C GLU A 122 -35.95 -1.47 9.16
N ALA A 123 -34.84 -2.19 9.35
CA ALA A 123 -34.11 -2.82 8.24
C ALA A 123 -34.92 -3.94 7.55
N VAL A 124 -35.80 -4.63 8.28
CA VAL A 124 -36.70 -5.65 7.71
C VAL A 124 -37.82 -5.04 6.87
N SER A 125 -38.25 -3.81 7.18
CA SER A 125 -39.32 -3.13 6.42
C SER A 125 -38.86 -2.61 5.07
N THR A 126 -37.61 -2.16 4.95
CA THR A 126 -37.09 -1.58 3.69
C THR A 126 -36.74 -2.61 2.61
N ASP A 127 -36.44 -3.86 2.98
CA ASP A 127 -36.14 -4.94 2.01
C ASP A 127 -37.43 -5.52 1.39
N ILE A 128 -38.57 -5.39 2.06
CA ILE A 128 -39.88 -5.85 1.54
C ILE A 128 -40.39 -4.91 0.43
N ASP A 129 -40.22 -3.59 0.58
CA ASP A 129 -40.69 -2.62 -0.42
C ASP A 129 -39.79 -2.51 -1.65
N THR A 130 -38.47 -2.73 -1.51
CA THR A 130 -37.56 -2.74 -2.67
C THR A 130 -37.71 -4.01 -3.52
N ARG A 131 -38.05 -5.16 -2.92
CA ARG A 131 -38.46 -6.36 -3.68
C ARG A 131 -39.81 -6.21 -4.38
N ALA A 132 -40.72 -5.38 -3.86
CA ALA A 132 -42.00 -5.10 -4.52
C ALA A 132 -41.82 -4.21 -5.78
N CYS A 133 -40.82 -3.31 -5.79
CA CYS A 133 -40.56 -2.43 -6.93
C CYS A 133 -39.72 -3.08 -8.06
N LEU A 134 -38.86 -4.06 -7.77
CA LEU A 134 -38.13 -4.81 -8.81
C LEU A 134 -38.98 -5.84 -9.56
N LYS A 135 -40.20 -6.14 -9.10
CA LYS A 135 -41.11 -7.10 -9.76
C LYS A 135 -42.00 -6.46 -10.84
N ARG A 136 -41.95 -5.13 -11.03
CA ARG A 136 -42.87 -4.42 -11.94
C ARG A 136 -42.29 -4.09 -13.32
N ASN A 137 -41.00 -4.35 -13.58
CA ASN A 137 -40.40 -4.17 -14.90
C ASN A 137 -39.91 -5.51 -15.48
N GLY A 138 -40.81 -6.16 -16.22
CA GLY A 138 -40.46 -6.91 -17.42
C GLY A 138 -40.07 -8.38 -17.23
N ASP A 139 -41.06 -9.26 -17.45
CA ASP A 139 -40.96 -10.40 -18.36
C ASP A 139 -39.54 -10.85 -18.75
N TYR A 140 -39.05 -11.91 -18.11
CA TYR A 140 -38.41 -13.09 -18.74
C TYR A 140 -38.01 -14.12 -17.66
N TYR A 141 -39.00 -14.67 -16.95
CA TYR A 141 -38.78 -15.94 -16.23
C TYR A 141 -39.11 -17.08 -17.18
N LYS A 142 -38.07 -17.70 -17.73
CA LYS A 142 -38.15 -19.06 -18.27
C LYS A 142 -38.51 -19.97 -17.09
N THR A 143 -39.73 -20.47 -17.13
CA THR A 143 -40.31 -21.44 -16.20
C THR A 143 -39.41 -22.66 -16.07
N VAL A 144 -38.75 -22.80 -14.92
CA VAL A 144 -38.30 -24.10 -14.42
C VAL A 144 -39.47 -24.64 -13.61
N HIS A 145 -40.12 -25.67 -14.15
CA HIS A 145 -41.09 -26.49 -13.46
C HIS A 145 -40.50 -26.97 -12.14
N SER A 146 -41.17 -26.72 -11.03
CA SER A 146 -40.93 -27.43 -9.77
C SER A 146 -42.30 -27.78 -9.19
N ASP A 147 -42.48 -29.09 -9.02
CA ASP A 147 -43.62 -29.75 -8.39
C ASP A 147 -43.99 -29.11 -7.05
N PRO A 148 -45.28 -28.81 -6.81
CA PRO A 148 -45.77 -28.40 -5.51
C PRO A 148 -46.29 -29.63 -4.74
N ASP A 149 -45.39 -30.40 -4.12
CA ASP A 149 -45.77 -31.38 -3.08
C ASP A 149 -44.58 -31.65 -2.13
N ALA A 150 -44.30 -30.68 -1.25
CA ALA A 150 -43.52 -30.93 -0.02
C ALA A 150 -43.77 -29.82 1.01
N LEU A 151 -45.01 -29.79 1.51
CA LEU A 151 -45.32 -29.19 2.80
C LEU A 151 -44.82 -30.17 3.87
N ASN A 152 -43.77 -29.84 4.60
CA ASN A 152 -43.68 -30.33 5.97
C ASN A 152 -42.99 -29.36 6.92
N ILE A 153 -43.75 -29.10 7.97
CA ILE A 153 -43.51 -28.21 9.09
C ILE A 153 -42.41 -28.83 9.96
N SER A 154 -41.38 -28.08 10.32
CA SER A 154 -40.52 -28.43 11.44
C SER A 154 -40.27 -27.21 12.30
N ASN A 155 -40.98 -27.17 13.42
CA ASN A 155 -40.82 -26.26 14.53
C ASN A 155 -39.38 -26.32 15.08
N ALA A 156 -38.73 -25.17 15.19
CA ALA A 156 -37.46 -25.04 15.90
C ALA A 156 -37.73 -24.78 17.39
N ASN A 157 -37.45 -25.78 18.21
CA ASN A 157 -37.34 -25.69 19.66
C ASN A 157 -36.19 -24.75 20.04
N TYR A 158 -36.48 -23.72 20.86
CA TYR A 158 -35.46 -22.98 21.59
C TYR A 158 -35.09 -23.75 22.86
N GLY A 159 -33.93 -24.40 22.82
CA GLY A 159 -33.33 -25.07 23.97
C GLY A 159 -32.62 -24.08 24.90
N THR A 160 -33.03 -24.12 26.16
CA THR A 160 -32.47 -23.43 27.32
C THR A 160 -31.09 -24.00 27.66
N LEU A 161 -30.07 -23.16 27.85
CA LEU A 161 -28.76 -23.57 28.39
C LEU A 161 -28.64 -23.16 29.85
N ASN A 162 -28.54 -24.17 30.73
CA ASN A 162 -28.17 -24.08 32.13
C ASN A 162 -27.11 -25.16 32.40
N GLY A 163 -26.05 -24.81 33.13
CA GLY A 163 -25.34 -25.72 34.03
C GLY A 163 -24.04 -26.39 33.53
N ASP A 164 -22.91 -25.79 33.90
CA ASP A 164 -21.82 -26.30 34.77
C ASP A 164 -21.33 -27.78 34.73
N SER A 165 -19.98 -27.86 34.73
CA SER A 165 -19.11 -28.77 35.52
C SER A 165 -18.61 -30.13 34.98
N GLU A 166 -17.31 -30.33 35.28
CA GLU A 166 -16.49 -31.57 35.43
C GLU A 166 -16.02 -32.33 34.18
N LEU A 167 -14.72 -32.39 33.89
CA LEU A 167 -13.64 -33.20 34.52
C LEU A 167 -13.79 -34.71 34.24
N GLY A 168 -12.95 -35.25 33.35
CA GLY A 168 -12.85 -36.70 33.16
C GLY A 168 -12.03 -37.11 31.95
N ALA A 169 -10.76 -37.47 32.17
CA ALA A 169 -9.94 -38.20 31.23
C ALA A 169 -10.51 -39.62 31.01
N ASN A 170 -10.59 -40.09 29.76
CA ASN A 170 -10.38 -41.50 29.44
C ASN A 170 -10.14 -41.72 27.94
N THR A 171 -9.05 -42.44 27.69
CA THR A 171 -8.65 -43.05 26.43
C THR A 171 -9.61 -44.17 26.01
N VAL A 172 -10.16 -44.10 24.80
CA VAL A 172 -10.75 -45.25 24.09
C VAL A 172 -10.27 -45.24 22.64
N LYS A 173 -9.62 -46.34 22.27
CA LYS A 173 -9.29 -46.73 20.90
C LYS A 173 -10.50 -47.43 20.26
N ALA A 174 -10.50 -47.37 18.93
CA ALA A 174 -11.11 -48.28 17.96
C ALA A 174 -12.43 -47.82 17.31
N ASN A 175 -12.27 -47.50 16.02
CA ASN A 175 -13.09 -47.94 14.89
C ASN A 175 -14.61 -47.97 15.09
N GLU A 176 -15.27 -46.93 14.56
CA GLU A 176 -16.59 -47.12 14.00
C GLU A 176 -16.78 -46.20 12.79
N SER A 177 -16.99 -46.84 11.65
CA SER A 177 -17.48 -46.27 10.41
C SER A 177 -18.93 -45.85 10.61
N THR A 178 -19.19 -44.55 10.60
CA THR A 178 -20.53 -43.99 10.43
C THR A 178 -20.51 -42.95 9.32
N ASP A 179 -21.03 -43.38 8.17
CA ASP A 179 -21.77 -42.54 7.24
C ASP A 179 -22.82 -41.69 7.98
N LEU A 180 -23.15 -40.53 7.41
CA LEU A 180 -24.21 -39.58 7.80
C LEU A 180 -23.83 -38.51 8.84
N GLU A 181 -23.03 -37.54 8.41
CA GLU A 181 -23.38 -36.12 8.64
C GLU A 181 -23.40 -35.38 7.30
N ARG A 182 -24.44 -35.67 6.53
CA ARG A 182 -24.94 -34.85 5.43
C ARG A 182 -25.82 -33.72 6.02
N ASN A 183 -25.29 -33.00 7.00
CA ASN A 183 -25.93 -31.80 7.53
C ASN A 183 -25.46 -30.62 6.69
N GLY A 184 -26.42 -29.96 6.05
CA GLY A 184 -26.25 -28.86 5.10
C GLY A 184 -25.46 -27.70 5.68
N GLY A 185 -24.14 -27.85 5.70
CA GLY A 185 -23.22 -26.74 5.66
C GLY A 185 -23.56 -25.98 4.40
N ILE A 186 -24.34 -24.92 4.56
CA ILE A 186 -24.45 -23.84 3.59
C ILE A 186 -23.00 -23.39 3.42
N ILE A 187 -22.30 -23.99 2.45
CA ILE A 187 -21.11 -23.43 1.85
C ILE A 187 -21.66 -22.17 1.23
N LEU A 188 -21.71 -21.14 2.05
CA LEU A 188 -21.85 -19.75 1.68
C LEU A 188 -20.59 -19.54 0.86
N LYS A 189 -20.65 -19.95 -0.41
CA LYS A 189 -19.79 -19.49 -1.48
C LYS A 189 -20.01 -18.01 -1.42
N ARG A 190 -19.23 -17.37 -0.55
CA ARG A 190 -19.07 -15.94 -0.45
C ARG A 190 -18.77 -15.58 -1.88
N HIS A 191 -19.79 -15.06 -2.56
CA HIS A 191 -19.64 -14.47 -3.86
C HIS A 191 -18.67 -13.33 -3.60
N GLU A 192 -17.38 -13.60 -3.76
CA GLU A 192 -16.32 -12.63 -3.97
C GLU A 192 -16.60 -12.02 -5.34
N GLY A 193 -17.75 -11.35 -5.45
CA GLY A 193 -18.23 -10.66 -6.61
C GLY A 193 -17.43 -9.38 -6.73
N GLU A 194 -16.49 -9.37 -7.66
CA GLU A 194 -16.38 -8.37 -8.73
C GLU A 194 -16.22 -6.88 -8.37
N ASN A 195 -16.00 -6.54 -7.10
CA ASN A 195 -15.63 -5.17 -6.68
C ASN A 195 -14.10 -4.95 -6.63
N GLU A 196 -13.32 -5.71 -7.43
CA GLU A 196 -11.86 -5.60 -7.45
C GLU A 196 -11.25 -4.32 -8.08
N PRO A 197 -11.87 -3.59 -9.04
CA PRO A 197 -11.12 -2.55 -9.76
C PRO A 197 -10.86 -1.28 -8.93
N GLU A 198 -11.72 -0.93 -7.97
CA GLU A 198 -11.55 0.31 -7.20
C GLU A 198 -10.32 0.27 -6.27
N ASN A 199 -9.95 -0.92 -5.76
CA ASN A 199 -8.80 -1.05 -4.88
C ASN A 199 -7.47 -0.94 -5.63
N PHE A 200 -7.42 -1.30 -6.91
CA PHE A 200 -6.19 -1.27 -7.71
C PHE A 200 -5.63 0.16 -7.84
N PHE A 201 -6.50 1.12 -8.19
CA PHE A 201 -6.08 2.51 -8.38
C PHE A 201 -5.66 3.16 -7.05
N GLU A 202 -6.36 2.90 -5.95
CA GLU A 202 -6.00 3.47 -4.64
C GLU A 202 -4.65 2.94 -4.13
N VAL A 203 -4.36 1.65 -4.33
CA VAL A 203 -3.07 1.04 -3.97
C VAL A 203 -1.95 1.60 -4.84
N THR A 204 -2.13 1.60 -6.17
CA THR A 204 -1.13 2.07 -7.13
C THR A 204 -0.80 3.56 -6.91
N SER A 205 -1.82 4.40 -6.70
CA SER A 205 -1.65 5.82 -6.38
C SER A 205 -0.84 6.01 -5.10
N THR A 206 -1.04 5.15 -4.10
CA THR A 206 -0.27 5.26 -2.84
C THR A 206 1.18 4.85 -3.03
N VAL A 207 1.43 3.76 -3.76
CA VAL A 207 2.79 3.33 -4.14
C VAL A 207 3.51 4.43 -4.94
N LEU A 208 2.82 5.06 -5.89
CA LEU A 208 3.37 6.16 -6.67
C LEU A 208 3.77 7.35 -5.78
N VAL A 209 2.90 7.76 -4.86
CA VAL A 209 3.22 8.86 -3.93
C VAL A 209 4.39 8.50 -3.02
N LEU A 210 4.47 7.25 -2.54
CA LEU A 210 5.59 6.78 -1.73
C LEU A 210 6.89 6.74 -2.52
N ALA A 211 6.86 6.27 -3.76
CA ALA A 211 8.03 6.25 -4.63
C ALA A 211 8.51 7.67 -4.96
N ILE A 212 7.60 8.62 -5.19
CA ILE A 212 7.94 10.03 -5.39
C ILE A 212 8.53 10.62 -4.11
N LEU A 213 7.93 10.31 -2.96
CA LEU A 213 8.38 10.82 -1.67
C LEU A 213 9.79 10.34 -1.36
N GLY A 214 10.06 9.05 -1.61
CA GLY A 214 11.40 8.50 -1.45
C GLY A 214 12.37 9.23 -2.37
N ALA A 215 12.10 9.24 -3.68
CA ALA A 215 12.98 9.86 -4.66
C ALA A 215 13.21 11.39 -4.53
N LEU A 216 12.65 12.08 -3.53
CA LEU A 216 12.98 13.47 -3.23
C LEU A 216 14.36 13.65 -2.62
N ASP A 217 14.83 12.68 -1.84
CA ASP A 217 16.17 12.73 -1.30
C ASP A 217 17.21 12.61 -2.43
N GLU A 218 16.92 11.77 -3.42
CA GLU A 218 17.71 11.59 -4.63
C GLU A 218 17.66 12.83 -5.52
N LEU A 219 16.55 13.56 -5.55
CA LEU A 219 16.50 14.86 -6.23
C LEU A 219 17.43 15.90 -5.60
N CYS A 220 17.77 15.76 -4.32
CA CYS A 220 18.77 16.63 -3.67
C CYS A 220 20.19 16.12 -3.91
N TYR A 221 20.35 14.80 -3.93
CA TYR A 221 21.64 14.13 -4.00
C TYR A 221 22.21 14.08 -5.43
N PHE A 222 21.41 13.68 -6.41
CA PHE A 222 21.85 13.50 -7.80
C PHE A 222 22.39 14.78 -8.47
N PRO A 223 21.76 15.97 -8.33
CA PRO A 223 22.35 17.18 -8.89
C PRO A 223 23.73 17.47 -8.30
N SER A 224 23.93 17.21 -7.01
CA SER A 224 25.22 17.41 -6.34
C SER A 224 26.29 16.47 -6.90
N LEU A 225 25.96 15.19 -7.11
CA LEU A 225 26.85 14.21 -7.72
C LEU A 225 27.21 14.52 -9.18
N LEU A 226 26.23 15.01 -9.94
CA LEU A 226 26.41 15.41 -11.33
C LEU A 226 27.26 16.68 -11.43
N MET A 227 27.08 17.64 -10.52
CA MET A 227 27.89 18.85 -10.46
C MET A 227 29.32 18.62 -9.97
N SER A 228 29.57 17.60 -9.14
CA SER A 228 30.93 17.24 -8.71
C SER A 228 31.71 16.42 -9.74
N GLU A 229 31.12 16.14 -10.92
CA GLU A 229 31.73 15.33 -12.00
C GLU A 229 32.21 13.95 -11.52
N THR A 230 31.68 13.46 -10.40
CA THR A 230 32.06 12.16 -9.82
C THR A 230 31.53 11.00 -10.65
N PHE A 231 30.37 11.17 -11.27
CA PHE A 231 29.71 10.17 -12.09
C PHE A 231 29.13 10.79 -13.35
N ASP A 232 29.27 10.10 -14.48
CA ASP A 232 28.55 10.45 -15.69
C ASP A 232 27.05 10.18 -15.53
N VAL A 233 26.21 10.93 -16.24
CA VAL A 233 24.75 10.75 -16.24
C VAL A 233 24.35 9.33 -16.63
N ILE A 234 25.08 8.73 -17.58
CA ILE A 234 24.84 7.36 -18.03
C ILE A 234 25.23 6.36 -16.94
N GLU A 235 26.36 6.57 -16.25
CA GLU A 235 26.79 5.74 -15.12
C GLU A 235 25.78 5.80 -13.98
N LEU A 236 25.28 7.01 -13.67
CA LEU A 236 24.28 7.23 -12.64
C LEU A 236 22.92 6.62 -13.00
N SER A 237 22.47 6.76 -14.26
CA SER A 237 21.21 6.17 -14.74
C SER A 237 21.26 4.64 -14.75
N LEU A 238 22.35 4.05 -15.22
CA LEU A 238 22.55 2.60 -15.19
C LEU A 238 22.73 2.09 -13.75
N GLY A 239 23.44 2.83 -12.91
CA GLY A 239 23.60 2.55 -11.48
C GLY A 239 22.24 2.51 -10.77
N ALA A 240 21.41 3.54 -10.98
CA ALA A 240 20.04 3.60 -10.46
C ALA A 240 19.14 2.49 -11.01
N LEU A 241 19.31 2.09 -12.28
CA LEU A 241 18.56 0.98 -12.87
C LEU A 241 18.93 -0.35 -12.20
N LEU A 242 20.23 -0.60 -12.03
CA LEU A 242 20.73 -1.80 -11.35
C LEU A 242 20.30 -1.83 -9.88
N ALA A 243 20.41 -0.70 -9.18
CA ALA A 243 20.00 -0.55 -7.79
C ALA A 243 18.49 -0.82 -7.62
N SER A 244 17.65 -0.24 -8.47
CA SER A 244 16.19 -0.46 -8.40
C SER A 244 15.78 -1.89 -8.73
N ILE A 245 16.40 -2.54 -9.73
CA ILE A 245 16.15 -3.96 -10.03
C ILE A 245 16.59 -4.84 -8.86
N ALA A 246 17.79 -4.61 -8.32
CA ALA A 246 18.30 -5.33 -7.16
C ALA A 246 17.38 -5.15 -5.95
N MET A 247 16.94 -3.92 -5.69
CA MET A 247 16.02 -3.60 -4.61
C MET A 247 14.69 -4.33 -4.79
N VAL A 248 14.00 -4.17 -5.92
CA VAL A 248 12.73 -4.86 -6.20
C VAL A 248 12.89 -6.38 -6.07
N SER A 249 14.01 -6.94 -6.50
CA SER A 249 14.34 -8.36 -6.31
C SER A 249 14.44 -8.73 -4.82
N VAL A 250 15.22 -7.98 -4.03
CA VAL A 250 15.32 -8.17 -2.57
C VAL A 250 13.94 -8.06 -1.90
N LEU A 251 13.15 -7.03 -2.24
CA LEU A 251 11.83 -6.83 -1.65
C LEU A 251 10.83 -7.93 -2.03
N THR A 252 10.92 -8.45 -3.25
CA THR A 252 9.99 -9.47 -3.73
C THR A 252 10.35 -10.86 -3.22
N PHE A 253 11.65 -11.19 -3.12
CA PHE A 253 12.11 -12.55 -2.82
C PHE A 253 12.60 -12.74 -1.38
N ALA A 254 13.27 -11.75 -0.78
CA ALA A 254 13.88 -11.90 0.54
C ALA A 254 12.91 -11.52 1.67
N LEU A 255 12.17 -10.43 1.51
CA LEU A 255 11.31 -9.88 2.56
C LEU A 255 10.11 -10.74 2.99
N PRO A 256 9.50 -11.59 2.15
CA PRO A 256 8.51 -12.56 2.64
C PRO A 256 9.03 -13.48 3.75
N ARG A 257 10.36 -13.64 3.88
CA ARG A 257 11.00 -14.41 4.96
C ARG A 257 11.10 -13.65 6.28
N VAL A 258 10.86 -12.34 6.30
CA VAL A 258 11.04 -11.44 7.46
C VAL A 258 9.70 -10.87 7.94
N GLN A 259 8.68 -11.73 8.09
CA GLN A 259 7.35 -11.35 8.56
C GLN A 259 7.30 -10.54 9.89
N PRO A 260 8.11 -10.83 10.94
CA PRO A 260 7.98 -10.08 12.20
C PRO A 260 8.36 -8.60 12.05
N LEU A 261 9.37 -8.29 11.23
CA LEU A 261 9.78 -6.91 10.96
C LEU A 261 8.67 -6.14 10.23
N LEU A 262 8.00 -6.81 9.30
CA LEU A 262 6.87 -6.27 8.55
C LEU A 262 5.69 -5.91 9.45
N GLN A 263 5.35 -6.75 10.43
CA GLN A 263 4.28 -6.47 11.39
C GLN A 263 4.63 -5.28 12.30
N PHE A 264 5.90 -5.15 12.69
CA PHE A 264 6.36 -3.99 13.45
C PHE A 264 6.25 -2.71 12.62
N LEU A 265 6.68 -2.76 11.35
CA LEU A 265 6.67 -1.59 10.48
C LEU A 265 5.25 -1.12 10.12
N ASP A 266 4.31 -2.05 9.93
CA ASP A 266 2.90 -1.72 9.66
C ASP A 266 2.20 -1.04 10.86
N SER A 267 2.80 -1.13 12.05
CA SER A 267 2.30 -0.43 13.24
C SER A 267 2.64 1.07 13.26
N ILE A 268 3.60 1.53 12.46
CA ILE A 268 4.05 2.92 12.46
C ILE A 268 3.23 3.75 11.45
N PRO A 269 2.53 4.82 11.88
CA PRO A 269 1.81 5.69 10.97
C PRO A 269 2.79 6.42 10.04
N LEU A 270 2.63 6.24 8.73
CA LEU A 270 3.48 6.86 7.70
C LEU A 270 3.72 8.36 7.94
N PHE A 271 2.68 9.11 8.34
CA PHE A 271 2.79 10.57 8.53
C PHE A 271 3.82 10.95 9.61
N ILE A 272 4.04 10.13 10.64
CA ILE A 272 5.02 10.43 11.71
C ILE A 272 6.41 10.48 11.09
N ILE A 273 6.71 9.56 10.18
CA ILE A 273 8.03 9.48 9.56
C ILE A 273 8.25 10.64 8.61
N VAL A 274 7.26 10.96 7.75
CA VAL A 274 7.37 12.11 6.84
C VAL A 274 7.47 13.44 7.61
N CYS A 275 6.72 13.60 8.70
CA CYS A 275 6.86 14.76 9.58
C CYS A 275 8.26 14.82 10.21
N THR A 276 8.83 13.69 10.64
CA THR A 276 10.18 13.64 11.21
C THR A 276 11.23 14.04 10.18
N MET A 277 11.16 13.49 8.96
CA MET A 277 12.07 13.87 7.86
C MET A 277 11.94 15.35 7.51
N SER A 278 10.72 15.88 7.43
CA SER A 278 10.48 17.30 7.16
C SER A 278 11.07 18.20 8.24
N ILE A 279 10.99 17.80 9.51
CA ILE A 279 11.62 18.52 10.63
C ILE A 279 13.14 18.53 10.48
N VAL A 280 13.76 17.37 10.22
CA VAL A 280 15.22 17.26 10.04
C VAL A 280 15.68 18.15 8.88
N MET A 281 15.04 18.04 7.72
CA MET A 281 15.34 18.89 6.56
C MET A 281 15.17 20.39 6.87
N THR A 282 14.16 20.76 7.65
CA THR A 282 13.93 22.17 8.04
C THR A 282 15.05 22.66 8.96
N ILE A 283 15.50 21.85 9.92
CA ILE A 283 16.59 22.19 10.82
C ILE A 283 17.89 22.41 10.04
N ASP A 284 18.20 21.53 9.08
CA ASP A 284 19.41 21.63 8.27
C ASP A 284 19.36 22.86 7.35
N ALA A 285 18.21 23.15 6.75
CA ALA A 285 18.01 24.37 5.96
C ALA A 285 18.19 25.65 6.80
N VAL A 286 17.72 25.67 8.05
CA VAL A 286 17.90 26.81 8.96
C VAL A 286 19.37 26.97 9.35
N LYS A 287 20.08 25.88 9.67
CA LYS A 287 21.52 25.91 9.98
C LYS A 287 22.34 26.43 8.80
N ALA A 288 22.02 26.01 7.58
CA ALA A 288 22.69 26.47 6.38
C ALA A 288 22.51 27.98 6.13
N ASN A 289 21.44 28.61 6.64
CA ASN A 289 21.23 30.06 6.54
C ASN A 289 21.93 30.86 7.65
N SER A 290 22.29 30.23 8.77
CA SER A 290 22.96 30.90 9.89
C SER A 290 24.48 31.05 9.70
N ASN A 291 25.06 30.33 8.73
CA ASN A 291 26.46 30.40 8.33
C ASN A 291 26.61 31.12 6.98
#